data_AF-A0A3P1SX69-F1
#
_entry.id   AF-A0A3P1SX69-F1
#
_cell.length_a   1.000
_cell.length_b   1.000
_cell.length_c   1.000
_cell.angle_alpha   90.00
_cell.angle_beta   90.00
_cell.angle_gamma   90.00
#
_symmetry.space_group_name_H-M   'P 1'
#
loop_
_entity.id
_entity.type
_entity.pdbx_description
1 polymer ?
#
loop_
_entity_poly.entity_id
_entity_poly.type
_entity_poly.pdbx_seq_one_letter_code
_entity_poly.pdbx_strand_id
1 'polypeptide(L)'
;MKQIKTILTFATLLLSLMVTPVWAIGLNDAKQQGLVGEQLNGYLGIVKNTADAKSLTKSINTKRRAAYAEKARKAGVDINVIEIRIGERLIQRAAKGQYVQDASGSWIKK
;
A
#
# COMPACT_ATOMS: atom_id res chain seq x y z
N MET A 1 48.57 -17.42 -40.55
CA MET A 1 48.59 -16.88 -39.18
C MET A 1 48.45 -15.35 -39.25
N LYS A 2 47.27 -14.79 -38.93
CA LYS A 2 47.06 -13.37 -38.55
C LYS A 2 45.56 -13.03 -38.28
N GLN A 3 44.78 -14.00 -37.80
CA GLN A 3 43.38 -13.81 -37.35
C GLN A 3 43.29 -13.68 -35.81
N ILE A 4 44.36 -13.19 -35.15
CA ILE A 4 44.47 -13.10 -33.68
C ILE A 4 44.59 -11.63 -33.24
N LYS A 5 43.75 -10.74 -33.79
CA LYS A 5 43.61 -9.36 -33.27
C LYS A 5 42.17 -8.93 -33.00
N THR A 6 41.20 -9.80 -33.25
CA THR A 6 39.78 -9.52 -33.00
C THR A 6 39.31 -10.04 -31.64
N ILE A 7 40.18 -10.71 -30.88
CA ILE A 7 39.84 -11.44 -29.65
C ILE A 7 40.60 -10.83 -28.46
N LEU A 8 40.49 -9.52 -28.20
CA LEU A 8 41.01 -8.97 -26.93
C LEU A 8 40.42 -7.61 -26.51
N THR A 9 39.28 -7.22 -27.08
CA THR A 9 38.46 -6.10 -26.61
C THR A 9 37.01 -6.55 -26.48
N PHE A 10 36.80 -7.72 -25.88
CA PHE A 10 35.48 -8.34 -25.67
C PHE A 10 35.23 -8.70 -24.19
N ALA A 11 35.96 -8.08 -23.25
CA ALA A 11 36.08 -8.60 -21.89
C ALA A 11 35.40 -7.79 -20.76
N THR A 12 34.85 -6.59 -20.97
CA THR A 12 34.35 -5.80 -19.81
C THR A 12 33.15 -4.89 -20.12
N LEU A 13 32.17 -5.37 -20.89
CA LEU A 13 30.87 -4.68 -20.95
C LEU A 13 29.70 -5.67 -20.99
N LEU A 14 29.72 -6.63 -20.07
CA LEU A 14 28.57 -7.44 -19.71
C LEU A 14 28.12 -7.11 -18.27
N LEU A 15 28.00 -5.83 -17.95
CA LEU A 15 27.28 -5.40 -16.75
C LEU A 15 25.80 -5.60 -17.03
N SER A 16 25.35 -6.82 -16.77
CA SER A 16 23.98 -7.27 -16.90
C SER A 16 23.11 -6.40 -15.97
N LEU A 17 22.37 -5.48 -16.57
CA LEU A 17 21.27 -4.77 -15.95
C LEU A 17 20.17 -5.80 -15.63
N MET A 18 20.32 -6.48 -14.49
CA MET A 18 19.24 -7.25 -13.87
C MET A 18 18.23 -6.24 -13.32
N VAL A 19 17.38 -5.71 -14.20
CA VAL A 19 16.20 -4.94 -13.80
C VAL A 19 15.22 -5.94 -13.19
N THR A 20 15.26 -6.08 -11.87
CA THR A 20 14.20 -6.82 -11.17
C THR A 20 12.93 -6.00 -11.28
N PRO A 21 11.82 -6.55 -11.80
CA PRO A 21 10.55 -5.84 -11.78
C PRO A 21 10.15 -5.58 -10.33
N VAL A 22 9.95 -4.32 -9.96
CA VAL A 22 9.37 -3.95 -8.68
C VAL A 22 7.86 -4.11 -8.82
N TRP A 23 7.33 -5.25 -8.42
CA TRP A 23 5.90 -5.48 -8.38
C TRP A 23 5.29 -4.66 -7.24
N ALA A 24 4.38 -3.75 -7.55
CA ALA A 24 3.68 -3.00 -6.52
C ALA A 24 2.77 -3.94 -5.71
N ILE A 25 2.91 -3.97 -4.39
CA ILE A 25 2.07 -4.80 -3.54
C ILE A 25 0.60 -4.36 -3.59
N GLY A 26 -0.31 -5.33 -3.71
CA GLY A 26 -1.75 -5.09 -3.65
C GLY A 26 -2.23 -4.77 -2.23
N LEU A 27 -3.35 -4.07 -2.11
CA LEU A 27 -3.94 -3.75 -0.81
C LEU A 27 -4.26 -4.99 0.02
N ASN A 28 -4.86 -6.01 -0.60
CA ASN A 28 -5.24 -7.23 0.12
C ASN A 28 -4.01 -7.96 0.65
N ASP A 29 -2.94 -8.06 -0.14
CA ASP A 29 -1.69 -8.70 0.26
C ASP A 29 -1.02 -7.92 1.39
N ALA A 30 -0.96 -6.59 1.28
CA ALA A 30 -0.40 -5.74 2.33
C ALA A 30 -1.16 -5.88 3.66
N LYS A 31 -2.50 -6.03 3.63
CA LYS A 31 -3.30 -6.29 4.83
C LYS A 31 -3.07 -7.69 5.39
N GLN A 32 -2.97 -8.71 4.52
CA GLN A 32 -2.71 -10.09 4.94
C GLN A 32 -1.31 -10.25 5.56
N GLN A 33 -0.31 -9.58 5.00
CA GLN A 33 1.06 -9.57 5.52
C GLN A 33 1.22 -8.71 6.79
N GLY A 34 0.17 -7.97 7.16
CA GLY A 34 0.18 -7.06 8.31
C GLY A 34 1.11 -5.88 8.13
N LEU A 35 1.28 -5.39 6.90
CA LEU A 35 2.02 -4.17 6.61
C LEU A 35 1.17 -2.93 6.90
N VAL A 36 -0.13 -3.02 6.63
CA VAL A 36 -1.12 -1.96 6.84
C VAL A 36 -2.37 -2.51 7.54
N GLY A 37 -3.11 -1.64 8.20
CA GLY A 37 -4.37 -1.95 8.88
C GLY A 37 -5.43 -0.87 8.66
N GLU A 38 -6.69 -1.20 8.94
CA GLU A 38 -7.81 -0.24 8.82
C GLU A 38 -7.96 0.60 10.10
N GLN A 39 -8.13 1.91 9.94
CA GLN A 39 -8.33 2.85 11.04
C GLN A 39 -9.82 3.20 11.20
N LEU A 40 -10.18 3.70 12.40
CA LEU A 40 -11.55 4.11 12.73
C LEU A 40 -12.08 5.25 11.83
N ASN A 41 -11.19 6.07 11.30
CA ASN A 41 -11.51 7.16 10.39
C ASN A 41 -11.62 6.72 8.90
N GLY A 42 -11.63 5.41 8.62
CA GLY A 42 -11.78 4.90 7.26
C GLY A 42 -10.51 4.93 6.42
N TYR A 43 -9.36 5.30 6.96
CA TYR A 43 -8.08 5.28 6.25
C TYR A 43 -7.24 4.05 6.59
N LEU A 44 -6.20 3.80 5.79
CA LEU A 44 -5.16 2.84 6.14
C LEU A 44 -4.12 3.50 7.03
N GLY A 45 -3.69 2.76 8.05
CA GLY A 45 -2.51 3.05 8.84
C GLY A 45 -1.39 2.04 8.58
N ILE A 46 -0.16 2.46 8.80
CA ILE A 46 1.03 1.61 8.66
C ILE A 46 1.22 0.82 9.95
N VAL A 47 1.24 -0.51 9.84
CA VAL A 47 1.50 -1.43 10.96
C VAL A 47 2.99 -1.79 11.00
N LYS A 48 3.59 -2.04 9.83
CA LYS A 48 5.03 -2.28 9.68
C LYS A 48 5.63 -1.26 8.73
N ASN A 49 6.71 -0.62 9.17
CA ASN A 49 7.32 0.50 8.48
C ASN A 49 8.18 0.05 7.28
N THR A 50 7.54 -0.21 6.13
CA THR A 50 8.22 -0.54 4.87
C THR A 50 7.98 0.53 3.80
N ALA A 51 8.85 0.59 2.78
CA ALA A 51 8.66 1.51 1.65
C ALA A 51 7.34 1.25 0.92
N ASP A 52 7.02 -0.03 0.71
CA ASP A 52 5.77 -0.45 0.07
C ASP A 52 4.54 -0.05 0.89
N ALA A 53 4.58 -0.23 2.22
CA ALA A 53 3.48 0.17 3.11
C ALA A 53 3.23 1.68 3.03
N LYS A 54 4.29 2.49 3.01
CA LYS A 54 4.18 3.96 2.87
C LYS A 54 3.57 4.36 1.53
N SER A 55 4.10 3.81 0.44
CA SER A 55 3.66 4.14 -0.92
C SER A 55 2.19 3.74 -1.13
N LEU A 56 1.84 2.52 -0.74
CA LEU A 56 0.47 2.00 -0.83
C LEU A 56 -0.50 2.81 0.04
N THR A 57 -0.15 3.07 1.31
CA THR A 57 -0.99 3.84 2.23
C THR A 57 -1.28 5.23 1.67
N LYS A 58 -0.26 5.93 1.15
CA LYS A 58 -0.44 7.24 0.51
C LYS A 58 -1.37 7.15 -0.69
N SER A 59 -1.13 6.19 -1.59
CA SER A 59 -1.94 6.01 -2.81
C SER A 59 -3.41 5.71 -2.50
N ILE A 60 -3.68 4.78 -1.59
CA ILE A 60 -5.04 4.40 -1.21
C ILE A 60 -5.74 5.50 -0.42
N ASN A 61 -5.06 6.14 0.54
CA ASN A 61 -5.69 7.18 1.35
C ASN A 61 -6.07 8.41 0.51
N THR A 62 -5.26 8.78 -0.49
CA THR A 62 -5.63 9.83 -1.46
C THR A 62 -6.90 9.48 -2.23
N LYS A 63 -6.99 8.24 -2.74
CA LYS A 63 -8.19 7.75 -3.46
C LYS A 63 -9.42 7.72 -2.56
N ARG A 64 -9.26 7.24 -1.32
CA ARG A 64 -10.34 7.21 -0.30
C ARG A 64 -10.83 8.61 0.03
N ARG A 65 -9.92 9.56 0.30
CA ARG A 65 -10.29 10.96 0.60
C ARG A 65 -11.11 11.59 -0.52
N ALA A 66 -10.68 11.43 -1.77
CA ALA A 66 -11.44 11.94 -2.92
C ALA A 66 -12.84 11.30 -3.02
N ALA A 67 -12.92 9.99 -2.85
CA ALA A 67 -14.20 9.28 -2.87
C ALA A 67 -15.12 9.67 -1.69
N TYR A 68 -14.56 9.91 -0.50
CA TYR A 68 -15.31 10.33 0.68
C TYR A 68 -15.82 11.75 0.53
N ALA A 69 -14.99 12.68 0.06
CA ALA A 69 -15.38 14.05 -0.22
C ALA A 69 -16.55 14.11 -1.22
N GLU A 70 -16.49 13.34 -2.31
CA GLU A 70 -17.56 13.31 -3.29
C GLU A 70 -18.87 12.73 -2.72
N LYS A 71 -18.78 11.69 -1.88
CA LYS A 71 -19.96 11.13 -1.20
C LYS A 71 -20.55 12.10 -0.19
N ALA A 72 -19.70 12.80 0.57
CA ALA A 72 -20.11 13.78 1.56
C ALA A 72 -20.85 14.95 0.89
N ARG A 73 -20.27 15.49 -0.19
CA ARG A 73 -20.89 16.53 -1.02
C ARG A 73 -22.27 16.12 -1.55
N LYS A 74 -22.38 14.90 -2.09
CA LYS A 74 -23.65 14.35 -2.60
C LYS A 74 -24.70 14.18 -1.50
N ALA A 75 -24.28 13.82 -0.29
CA ALA A 75 -25.15 13.62 0.86
C ALA A 75 -25.44 14.90 1.66
N GLY A 76 -24.77 16.03 1.35
CA GLY A 76 -24.92 17.28 2.10
C GLY A 76 -24.41 17.19 3.53
N VAL A 77 -23.39 16.37 3.80
CA VAL A 77 -22.81 16.16 5.14
C VAL A 77 -21.32 16.47 5.15
N ASP A 78 -20.76 16.64 6.34
CA ASP A 78 -19.31 16.74 6.52
C ASP A 78 -18.60 15.43 6.12
N ILE A 79 -17.39 15.52 5.59
CA ILE A 79 -16.60 14.36 5.16
C ILE A 79 -16.34 13.38 6.30
N ASN A 80 -16.17 13.87 7.54
CA ASN A 80 -15.93 13.05 8.72
C ASN A 80 -17.07 12.05 8.97
N VAL A 81 -18.31 12.42 8.63
CA VAL A 81 -19.48 11.51 8.75
C VAL A 81 -19.34 10.31 7.83
N ILE A 82 -18.81 10.51 6.61
CA ILE A 82 -18.56 9.43 5.67
C ILE A 82 -17.36 8.60 6.10
N GLU A 83 -16.27 9.26 6.52
CA GLU A 83 -15.04 8.62 6.99
C GLU A 83 -15.30 7.63 8.13
N ILE A 84 -15.99 8.06 9.19
CA ILE A 84 -16.30 7.23 10.36
C ILE A 84 -17.15 6.02 9.96
N ARG A 85 -18.25 6.24 9.21
CA ARG A 85 -19.14 5.14 8.76
C ARG A 85 -18.42 4.13 7.87
N ILE A 86 -17.48 4.59 7.04
CA ILE A 86 -16.69 3.69 6.21
C ILE A 86 -15.64 2.96 7.06
N GLY A 87 -15.00 3.63 8.02
CA GLY A 87 -14.07 3.02 8.98
C GLY A 87 -14.71 1.87 9.75
N GLU A 88 -15.87 2.11 10.36
CA GLU A 88 -16.65 1.07 11.07
C GLU A 88 -16.90 -0.14 10.17
N ARG A 89 -17.37 0.10 8.93
CA ARG A 89 -17.63 -0.98 7.96
C ARG A 89 -16.36 -1.73 7.56
N LEU A 90 -15.24 -1.04 7.37
CA LEU A 90 -13.97 -1.65 7.00
C LEU A 90 -13.42 -2.52 8.13
N ILE A 91 -13.55 -2.07 9.38
CA ILE A 91 -13.16 -2.84 10.57
C ILE A 91 -14.06 -4.07 10.73
N GLN A 92 -15.37 -3.92 10.58
CA GLN A 92 -16.33 -5.04 10.63
C GLN A 92 -16.03 -6.08 9.55
N ARG A 93 -15.64 -5.66 8.35
CA ARG A 93 -15.32 -6.53 7.20
C ARG A 93 -13.88 -7.03 7.17
N ALA A 94 -13.00 -6.52 8.03
CA ALA A 94 -11.63 -7.01 8.09
C ALA A 94 -11.64 -8.51 8.39
N ALA A 95 -10.86 -9.27 7.62
CA ALA A 95 -10.77 -10.72 7.75
C ALA A 95 -9.91 -11.09 8.96
N LYS A 96 -10.07 -12.33 9.45
CA LYS A 96 -9.21 -12.90 10.49
C LYS A 96 -7.74 -12.79 10.08
N GLY A 97 -6.90 -12.36 11.00
CA GLY A 97 -5.48 -12.13 10.80
C GLY A 97 -5.10 -10.75 10.28
N GLN A 98 -6.06 -9.92 9.87
CA GLN A 98 -5.80 -8.53 9.46
C GLN A 98 -5.78 -7.58 10.67
N TYR A 99 -5.07 -6.47 10.54
CA TYR A 99 -4.99 -5.45 11.59
C TYR A 99 -6.07 -4.40 11.45
N VAL A 100 -6.65 -4.01 12.58
CA VAL A 100 -7.62 -2.92 12.73
C VAL A 100 -7.25 -2.05 13.93
N GLN A 101 -7.54 -0.76 13.87
CA GLN A 101 -7.32 0.15 14.99
C GLN A 101 -8.50 0.08 15.96
N ASP A 102 -8.21 -0.02 17.25
CA ASP A 102 -9.23 0.07 18.30
C ASP A 102 -9.51 1.52 18.71
N ALA A 103 -10.45 1.70 19.65
CA ALA A 103 -10.83 3.01 20.18
C ALA A 103 -9.68 3.73 20.93
N SER A 104 -8.67 3.00 21.41
CA SER A 104 -7.48 3.58 22.04
C SER A 104 -6.44 4.07 21.03
N GLY A 105 -6.64 3.76 19.75
CA GLY A 105 -5.67 4.02 18.69
C GLY A 105 -4.64 2.90 18.50
N SER A 106 -4.76 1.79 19.24
CA SER A 106 -3.85 0.65 19.19
C SER A 106 -4.22 -0.31 18.06
N TRP A 107 -3.22 -1.05 17.56
CA TRP A 107 -3.44 -2.08 16.55
C TRP A 107 -3.88 -3.40 17.20
N ILE A 108 -5.02 -3.92 16.76
CA ILE A 108 -5.50 -5.25 17.11
C ILE A 108 -5.48 -6.13 15.86
N LYS A 109 -4.99 -7.36 16.00
CA LYS A 109 -5.10 -8.39 14.97
C LYS A 109 -6.41 -9.14 15.17
N LYS A 110 -7.27 -9.12 14.15
CA LYS A 110 -8.61 -9.73 14.19
C LYS A 110 -8.59 -11.25 14.03
#